data_AF-A0AAJ6DB63-F1
#
_entry.id   AF-A0AAJ6DB63-F1
#
_cell.length_a   1.000
_cell.length_b   1.000
_cell.length_c   1.000
_cell.angle_alpha   90.00
_cell.angle_beta   90.00
_cell.angle_gamma   90.00
#
_symmetry.space_group_name_H-M   'P 1'
#
loop_
_entity.id
_entity.type
_entity.pdbx_description
1 polymer ?
#
loop_
_entity_poly.entity_id
_entity_poly.type
_entity_poly.pdbx_seq_one_letter_code
_entity_poly.pdbx_strand_id
1 'polypeptide(L)'
;MTCIVGLISDASVHIGGDSAGVAGYSLTVRADRKVFRKQDFLFGFTSSFRMGQLLAHSFKPPKRHPETDVYAFMVTDFVNALRQCLKDGGYARRQNEAERGGTFLVGYAGRLFRIDDDYQVGEPVDGFDACGCGQQIALGALFASSSAPPRERLEMALNAAERFSAGVRGPFHFETLDLAA
;
A
#
# COMPACT_ATOMS: atom_id res chain seq x y z
N MET A 1 11.74 -5.75 -2.25
CA MET A 1 11.91 -5.29 -3.65
C MET A 1 10.55 -5.09 -4.26
N THR A 2 10.08 -3.84 -4.34
CA THR A 2 8.73 -3.45 -4.77
C THR A 2 8.68 -1.94 -4.92
N CYS A 3 7.78 -1.43 -5.75
CA CYS A 3 7.29 -0.07 -5.68
C CYS A 3 5.76 -0.08 -5.66
N ILE A 4 5.19 0.50 -4.60
CA ILE A 4 3.76 0.86 -4.53
C ILE A 4 3.70 2.38 -4.48
N VAL A 5 2.79 2.96 -5.23
CA VAL A 5 2.51 4.39 -5.27
C VAL A 5 1.03 4.61 -5.01
N GLY A 6 0.69 5.64 -4.26
CA GLY A 6 -0.69 6.03 -4.00
C GLY A 6 -0.85 7.54 -4.08
N LEU A 7 -2.00 8.01 -4.57
CA LEU A 7 -2.36 9.42 -4.53
C LEU A 7 -3.88 9.62 -4.39
N ILE A 8 -4.25 10.78 -3.87
CA ILE A 8 -5.63 11.24 -3.73
C ILE A 8 -5.93 12.23 -4.86
N SER A 9 -7.09 12.07 -5.52
CA SER A 9 -7.63 13.03 -6.49
C SER A 9 -9.14 13.04 -6.40
N ASP A 10 -9.77 14.22 -6.29
CA ASP A 10 -11.23 14.38 -6.30
C ASP A 10 -11.97 13.43 -5.35
N ALA A 11 -11.45 13.31 -4.11
CA ALA A 11 -11.94 12.38 -3.08
C ALA A 11 -11.86 10.87 -3.43
N SER A 12 -11.21 10.51 -4.54
CA SER A 12 -10.85 9.13 -4.87
C SER A 12 -9.40 8.84 -4.49
N VAL A 13 -9.11 7.58 -4.17
CA VAL A 13 -7.76 7.10 -3.89
C VAL A 13 -7.33 6.17 -5.02
N HIS A 14 -6.17 6.42 -5.60
CA HIS A 14 -5.58 5.60 -6.64
C HIS A 14 -4.31 4.96 -6.11
N ILE A 15 -4.15 3.65 -6.31
CA ILE A 15 -2.92 2.93 -5.95
C ILE A 15 -2.43 2.15 -7.15
N GLY A 16 -1.13 2.25 -7.41
CA GLY A 16 -0.40 1.50 -8.44
C GLY A 16 0.73 0.69 -7.82
N GLY A 17 1.09 -0.44 -8.44
CA GLY A 17 2.15 -1.31 -7.94
C GLY A 17 2.79 -2.17 -9.02
N ASP A 18 4.05 -2.53 -8.77
CA ASP A 18 4.86 -3.38 -9.63
C ASP A 18 4.62 -4.89 -9.43
N SER A 19 5.15 -5.71 -10.34
CA SER A 19 4.96 -7.16 -10.37
C SER A 19 6.22 -7.97 -10.05
N ALA A 20 7.32 -7.35 -9.61
CA ALA A 20 8.55 -8.07 -9.30
C ALA A 20 8.43 -8.91 -8.01
N GLY A 21 8.79 -10.18 -8.08
CA GLY A 21 9.25 -10.98 -6.96
C GLY A 21 10.75 -11.18 -7.06
N VAL A 22 11.51 -10.79 -6.03
CA VAL A 22 12.98 -10.85 -6.04
C VAL A 22 13.49 -11.71 -4.90
N ALA A 23 14.40 -12.63 -5.22
CA ALA A 23 15.13 -13.46 -4.28
C ALA A 23 16.62 -13.43 -4.63
N GLY A 24 17.43 -12.77 -3.79
CA GLY A 24 18.83 -12.50 -4.14
C GLY A 24 18.93 -11.65 -5.41
N TYR A 25 19.61 -12.18 -6.43
CA TYR A 25 19.76 -11.57 -7.75
C TYR A 25 18.73 -12.07 -8.78
N SER A 26 17.86 -13.01 -8.41
CA SER A 26 16.84 -13.55 -9.31
C SER A 26 15.56 -12.72 -9.22
N LEU A 27 15.01 -12.38 -10.39
CA LEU A 27 13.73 -11.68 -10.53
C LEU A 27 12.74 -12.59 -11.25
N THR A 28 11.54 -12.68 -10.70
CA THR A 28 10.38 -13.32 -11.33
C THR A 28 9.27 -12.30 -11.44
N VAL A 29 8.73 -12.10 -12.63
CA VAL A 29 7.50 -11.33 -12.81
C VAL A 29 6.34 -12.23 -12.38
N ARG A 30 5.59 -11.79 -11.37
CA ARG A 30 4.55 -12.60 -10.73
C ARG A 30 3.16 -12.19 -11.21
N ALA A 31 2.29 -13.19 -11.36
CA ALA A 31 0.89 -12.98 -11.75
C ALA A 31 0.01 -12.53 -10.58
N ASP A 32 0.36 -12.91 -9.34
CA ASP A 32 -0.32 -12.43 -8.15
C ASP A 32 0.01 -10.97 -7.89
N ARG A 33 -1.05 -10.16 -7.76
CA ARG A 33 -0.97 -8.71 -7.75
C ARG A 33 -0.65 -8.19 -6.34
N LYS A 34 0.12 -7.10 -6.30
CA LYS A 34 0.40 -6.36 -5.06
C LYS A 34 -0.66 -5.32 -4.71
N VAL A 35 -1.54 -5.01 -5.65
CA VAL A 35 -2.60 -4.01 -5.53
C VAL A 35 -3.95 -4.68 -5.73
N PHE A 36 -4.88 -4.45 -4.80
CA PHE A 36 -6.22 -5.03 -4.84
C PHE A 36 -7.20 -4.25 -3.96
N ARG A 37 -8.49 -4.37 -4.27
CA ARG A 37 -9.59 -3.89 -3.43
C ARG A 37 -10.12 -4.99 -2.52
N LYS A 38 -10.59 -4.59 -1.34
CA LYS A 38 -11.25 -5.47 -0.38
C LYS A 38 -12.28 -4.68 0.44
N GLN A 39 -13.56 -4.95 0.18
CA GLN A 39 -14.66 -4.15 0.72
C GLN A 39 -14.41 -2.67 0.36
N ASP A 40 -14.52 -1.77 1.35
CA ASP A 40 -14.38 -0.32 1.18
C ASP A 40 -12.91 0.14 1.24
N PHE A 41 -11.95 -0.78 1.09
CA PHE A 41 -10.52 -0.52 1.20
C PHE A 41 -9.79 -0.86 -0.10
N LEU A 42 -8.77 -0.08 -0.40
CA LEU A 42 -7.83 -0.32 -1.49
C LEU A 42 -6.43 -0.51 -0.92
N PHE A 43 -5.76 -1.61 -1.24
CA PHE A 43 -4.45 -1.94 -0.71
C PHE A 43 -3.39 -1.96 -1.80
N GLY A 44 -2.18 -1.53 -1.46
CA GLY A 44 -0.96 -1.81 -2.21
C GLY A 44 0.17 -2.18 -1.24
N PHE A 45 0.69 -3.40 -1.30
CA PHE A 45 1.63 -3.90 -0.28
C PHE A 45 3.05 -4.10 -0.77
N THR A 46 4.01 -4.00 0.15
CA THR A 46 5.41 -4.42 -0.03
C THR A 46 5.78 -5.47 1.04
N SER A 47 7.07 -5.62 1.32
CA SER A 47 7.67 -6.47 2.36
C SER A 47 7.56 -7.98 2.09
N SER A 48 6.35 -8.53 1.96
CA SER A 48 6.15 -9.97 1.74
C SER A 48 4.87 -10.29 0.99
N PHE A 49 4.97 -11.19 0.02
CA PHE A 49 3.79 -11.77 -0.63
C PHE A 49 2.89 -12.53 0.35
N ARG A 50 3.46 -13.15 1.40
CA ARG A 50 2.64 -13.82 2.41
C ARG A 50 1.76 -12.82 3.17
N MET A 51 2.31 -11.66 3.52
CA MET A 51 1.53 -10.57 4.13
C MET A 51 0.41 -10.12 3.21
N GLY A 52 0.73 -9.87 1.93
CA GLY A 52 -0.25 -9.49 0.92
C GLY A 52 -1.38 -10.49 0.75
N GLN A 53 -1.06 -11.79 0.74
CA GLN A 53 -2.06 -12.87 0.67
C GLN A 53 -2.97 -12.89 1.90
N LEU A 54 -2.42 -12.65 3.10
CA LEU A 54 -3.23 -12.54 4.32
C LEU A 54 -4.17 -11.33 4.25
N LEU A 55 -3.67 -10.17 3.82
CA LEU A 55 -4.50 -8.98 3.59
C LEU A 55 -5.62 -9.27 2.58
N ALA A 56 -5.30 -9.87 1.44
CA ALA A 56 -6.25 -10.17 0.37
C ALA A 56 -7.30 -11.21 0.77
N HIS A 57 -6.90 -12.30 1.43
CA HIS A 57 -7.75 -13.48 1.57
C HIS A 57 -8.19 -13.80 3.01
N SER A 58 -7.45 -13.38 4.03
CA SER A 58 -7.73 -13.74 5.43
C SER A 58 -8.23 -12.57 6.27
N PHE A 59 -7.70 -11.36 6.03
CA PHE A 59 -8.03 -10.18 6.80
C PHE A 59 -9.53 -9.86 6.69
N LYS A 60 -10.14 -9.43 7.78
CA LYS A 60 -11.53 -8.97 7.79
C LYS A 60 -11.51 -7.57 8.40
N PRO A 61 -11.42 -6.51 7.57
CA PRO A 61 -11.45 -5.14 8.07
C PRO A 61 -12.71 -4.93 8.94
N PRO A 62 -12.58 -4.30 10.12
CA PRO A 62 -13.73 -3.97 10.94
C PRO A 62 -14.56 -2.88 10.25
N LYS A 63 -15.84 -2.77 10.62
CA LYS A 63 -16.69 -1.66 10.19
C LYS A 63 -16.48 -0.48 11.13
N ARG A 64 -16.16 0.68 10.57
CA ARG A 64 -16.09 1.94 11.33
C ARG A 64 -17.49 2.40 11.72
N HIS A 65 -17.67 2.84 12.96
CA HIS A 65 -18.89 3.54 13.37
C HIS A 65 -18.93 4.94 12.70
N PRO A 66 -20.08 5.41 12.18
CA PRO A 66 -20.14 6.66 11.41
C PRO A 66 -19.54 7.88 12.13
N GLU A 67 -19.74 7.96 13.45
CA GLU A 67 -19.27 9.06 14.30
C GLU A 67 -17.79 8.97 14.69
N THR A 68 -17.14 7.81 14.48
CA THR A 68 -15.72 7.65 14.79
C THR A 68 -14.88 8.30 13.70
N ASP A 69 -13.99 9.22 14.07
CA ASP A 69 -13.01 9.79 13.14
C ASP A 69 -12.23 8.69 12.38
N VAL A 70 -11.97 8.93 11.10
CA VAL A 70 -11.35 7.93 10.23
C VAL A 70 -9.92 7.62 10.70
N TYR A 71 -9.13 8.63 11.09
CA TYR A 71 -7.76 8.39 11.55
C TYR A 71 -7.75 7.61 12.87
N ALA A 72 -8.62 8.00 13.82
CA ALA A 72 -8.78 7.28 15.08
C ALA A 72 -9.17 5.80 14.86
N PHE A 73 -10.09 5.53 13.94
CA PHE A 73 -10.45 4.16 13.53
C PHE A 73 -9.28 3.39 12.92
N MET A 74 -8.49 4.02 12.05
CA MET A 74 -7.33 3.40 11.42
C MET A 74 -6.28 2.99 12.46
N VAL A 75 -6.00 3.85 13.44
CA VAL A 75 -5.02 3.59 14.51
C VAL A 75 -5.50 2.55 15.52
N THR A 76 -6.81 2.42 15.71
CA THR A 76 -7.39 1.54 16.74
C THR A 76 -7.93 0.25 16.13
N ASP A 77 -9.21 0.22 15.76
CA ASP A 77 -9.92 -0.98 15.33
C ASP A 77 -9.25 -1.66 14.14
N PHE A 78 -8.87 -0.88 13.12
CA PHE A 78 -8.25 -1.41 11.92
C PHE A 78 -6.89 -2.06 12.21
N VAL A 79 -5.98 -1.35 12.88
CA VAL A 79 -4.66 -1.88 13.25
C VAL A 79 -4.79 -3.08 14.19
N ASN A 80 -5.70 -3.07 15.15
CA ASN A 80 -5.92 -4.21 16.05
C ASN A 80 -6.37 -5.46 15.28
N ALA A 81 -7.32 -5.32 14.36
CA ALA A 81 -7.78 -6.41 13.51
C ALA A 81 -6.67 -6.91 12.56
N LEU A 82 -5.87 -5.99 12.01
CA LEU A 82 -4.74 -6.29 11.15
C LEU A 82 -3.69 -7.11 11.90
N ARG A 83 -3.28 -6.65 13.08
CA ARG A 83 -2.31 -7.33 13.95
C ARG A 83 -2.73 -8.77 14.23
N GLN A 84 -3.98 -8.96 14.63
CA GLN A 84 -4.54 -10.28 14.89
C GLN A 84 -4.52 -11.16 13.63
N CYS A 85 -4.90 -10.62 12.47
CA CYS A 85 -4.82 -11.36 11.20
C CYS A 85 -3.40 -11.80 10.84
N LEU A 86 -2.40 -10.92 11.01
CA LEU A 86 -1.01 -11.26 10.70
C LEU A 86 -0.45 -12.29 11.69
N LYS A 87 -0.85 -12.22 12.96
CA LYS A 87 -0.50 -13.20 13.99
C LYS A 87 -1.09 -14.57 13.69
N ASP A 88 -2.40 -14.64 13.45
CA ASP A 88 -3.10 -15.90 13.14
C ASP A 88 -2.61 -16.51 11.82
N GLY A 89 -2.25 -15.67 10.86
CA GLY A 89 -1.67 -16.07 9.58
C GLY A 89 -0.22 -16.53 9.62
N GLY A 90 0.43 -16.47 10.79
CA GLY A 90 1.83 -16.87 11.01
C GLY A 90 2.86 -15.92 10.40
N TYR A 91 2.48 -14.67 10.12
CA TYR A 91 3.38 -13.66 9.54
C TYR A 91 3.98 -12.72 10.60
N ALA A 92 3.20 -12.33 11.61
CA ALA A 92 3.65 -11.40 12.63
C ALA A 92 4.89 -11.93 13.36
N ARG A 93 5.88 -11.07 13.55
CA ARG A 93 7.14 -11.42 14.23
C ARG A 93 7.26 -10.63 15.51
N ARG A 94 7.96 -11.19 16.51
CA ARG A 94 8.37 -10.45 17.69
C ARG A 94 9.86 -10.19 17.65
N GLN A 95 10.25 -8.94 17.88
CA GLN A 95 11.63 -8.54 18.06
C GLN A 95 11.69 -7.64 19.28
N ASN A 96 12.49 -8.02 20.29
CA ASN A 96 12.58 -7.29 21.56
C ASN A 96 11.19 -6.97 22.15
N GLU A 97 10.33 -7.99 22.22
CA GLU A 97 8.94 -7.92 22.71
C GLU A 97 7.95 -7.10 21.85
N ALA A 98 8.43 -6.28 20.92
CA ALA A 98 7.60 -5.55 19.98
C ALA A 98 7.16 -6.45 18.82
N GLU A 99 5.87 -6.38 18.47
CA GLU A 99 5.33 -7.08 17.32
C GLU A 99 5.57 -6.26 16.04
N ARG A 100 5.98 -6.95 14.96
CA ARG A 100 6.22 -6.37 13.65
C ARG A 100 5.36 -7.04 12.60
N GLY A 101 4.87 -6.25 11.65
CA GLY A 101 4.16 -6.66 10.45
C GLY A 101 5.00 -6.39 9.21
N GLY A 102 4.43 -5.65 8.27
CA GLY A 102 5.13 -5.14 7.10
C GLY A 102 4.43 -3.88 6.59
N THR A 103 5.01 -3.29 5.55
CA THR A 103 4.61 -1.96 5.09
C THR A 103 3.65 -2.06 3.91
N PHE A 104 2.63 -1.20 3.89
CA PHE A 104 1.71 -1.09 2.76
C PHE A 104 1.02 0.28 2.75
N LEU A 105 0.48 0.64 1.58
CA LEU A 105 -0.47 1.74 1.44
C LEU A 105 -1.90 1.20 1.48
N VAL A 106 -2.80 1.95 2.10
CA VAL A 106 -4.23 1.66 2.15
C VAL A 106 -5.06 2.93 1.92
N GLY A 107 -5.94 2.87 0.92
CA GLY A 107 -6.99 3.85 0.70
C GLY A 107 -8.26 3.47 1.46
N TYR A 108 -8.84 4.42 2.19
CA TYR A 108 -10.12 4.24 2.90
C TYR A 108 -10.82 5.59 3.08
N ALA A 109 -12.13 5.65 2.82
CA ALA A 109 -12.94 6.85 3.01
C ALA A 109 -12.34 8.14 2.36
N GLY A 110 -11.85 8.01 1.13
CA GLY A 110 -11.22 9.12 0.37
C GLY A 110 -9.84 9.56 0.88
N ARG A 111 -9.26 8.84 1.86
CA ARG A 111 -7.98 9.14 2.48
C ARG A 111 -6.96 8.05 2.17
N LEU A 112 -5.69 8.43 2.05
CA LEU A 112 -4.56 7.52 1.83
C LEU A 112 -3.75 7.40 3.11
N PHE A 113 -3.50 6.17 3.55
CA PHE A 113 -2.68 5.89 4.72
C PHE A 113 -1.51 4.98 4.36
N ARG A 114 -0.39 5.19 5.04
CA ARG A 114 0.73 4.26 5.10
C ARG A 114 0.70 3.55 6.44
N ILE A 115 0.71 2.23 6.40
CA ILE A 115 0.92 1.40 7.57
C ILE A 115 2.36 0.91 7.51
N ASP A 116 3.15 1.23 8.53
CA ASP A 116 4.54 0.76 8.61
C ASP A 116 4.69 -0.50 9.47
N ASP A 117 5.90 -1.06 9.51
CA ASP A 117 6.14 -2.38 10.06
C ASP A 117 5.94 -2.51 11.59
N ASP A 118 5.88 -1.41 12.34
CA ASP A 118 5.46 -1.32 13.74
C ASP A 118 3.97 -1.02 13.91
N TYR A 119 3.20 -1.11 12.83
CA TYR A 119 1.77 -0.78 12.78
C TYR A 119 1.44 0.70 12.99
N GLN A 120 2.42 1.60 12.91
CA GLN A 120 2.11 3.02 12.90
C GLN A 120 1.27 3.40 11.67
N VAL A 121 0.37 4.35 11.84
CA VAL A 121 -0.50 4.87 10.78
C VAL A 121 -0.04 6.28 10.42
N GLY A 122 0.52 6.42 9.22
CA GLY A 122 0.88 7.71 8.63
C GLY A 122 -0.15 8.15 7.59
N GLU A 123 -0.42 9.45 7.52
CA GLU A 123 -1.21 10.06 6.47
C GLU A 123 -0.40 11.20 5.83
N PRO A 124 -0.13 11.14 4.52
CA PRO A 124 0.73 12.12 3.86
C PRO A 124 -0.04 13.43 3.64
N VAL A 125 0.55 14.55 4.07
CA VAL A 125 -0.02 15.89 3.82
C VAL A 125 -0.04 16.26 2.34
N ASP A 126 0.91 15.74 1.55
CA ASP A 126 1.03 16.02 0.12
C ASP A 126 -0.06 15.33 -0.73
N GLY A 127 -0.89 14.48 -0.12
CA GLY A 127 -1.94 13.73 -0.80
C GLY A 127 -1.42 12.58 -1.68
N PHE A 128 -0.14 12.24 -1.58
CA PHE A 128 0.45 11.06 -2.22
C PHE A 128 1.55 10.45 -1.36
N ASP A 129 1.81 9.16 -1.53
CA ASP A 129 2.90 8.45 -0.86
C ASP A 129 3.38 7.26 -1.70
N ALA A 130 4.52 6.69 -1.35
CA ALA A 130 5.06 5.47 -1.94
C ALA A 130 5.72 4.59 -0.87
N CYS A 131 5.71 3.27 -1.08
CA CYS A 131 6.42 2.34 -0.22
C CYS A 131 7.18 1.26 -1.00
N GLY A 132 8.22 0.71 -0.38
CA GLY A 132 9.13 -0.26 -0.99
C GLY A 132 10.45 0.37 -1.45
N CYS A 133 11.31 -0.43 -2.09
CA CYS A 133 12.65 0.01 -2.48
C CYS A 133 12.64 1.09 -3.59
N GLY A 134 11.56 1.18 -4.36
CA GLY A 134 11.37 2.23 -5.37
C GLY A 134 10.84 3.56 -4.84
N GLN A 135 10.51 3.66 -3.54
CA GLN A 135 9.69 4.75 -3.00
C GLN A 135 10.29 6.15 -3.24
N GLN A 136 11.60 6.35 -3.03
CA GLN A 136 12.19 7.69 -3.13
C GLN A 136 12.21 8.20 -4.58
N ILE A 137 12.41 7.29 -5.54
CA ILE A 137 12.34 7.62 -6.97
C ILE A 137 10.90 7.98 -7.35
N ALA A 138 9.94 7.19 -6.88
CA ALA A 138 8.52 7.41 -7.15
C ALA A 138 8.00 8.71 -6.51
N LEU A 139 8.38 9.04 -5.27
CA LEU A 139 8.00 10.28 -4.61
C LEU A 139 8.49 11.51 -5.37
N GLY A 140 9.75 11.49 -5.85
CA GLY A 140 10.27 12.57 -6.69
C GLY A 140 9.48 12.74 -7.99
N ALA A 141 9.11 11.64 -8.65
CA ALA A 141 8.29 11.68 -9.86
C ALA A 141 6.85 12.16 -9.60
N LEU A 142 6.23 11.74 -8.50
CA LEU A 142 4.89 12.18 -8.10
C LEU A 142 4.86 13.67 -7.77
N PHE A 143 5.89 14.18 -7.09
CA PHE A 143 6.07 15.60 -6.80
C PHE A 143 6.21 16.43 -8.10
N ALA A 144 7.04 15.96 -9.04
CA ALA A 144 7.31 16.67 -10.29
C ALA A 144 6.17 16.61 -11.33
N SER A 145 5.15 15.77 -11.13
CA SER A 145 4.07 15.51 -12.09
C SER A 145 2.70 16.02 -11.64
N SER A 146 2.66 17.02 -10.74
CA SER A 146 1.41 17.49 -10.13
C SER A 146 0.32 17.96 -11.10
N SER A 147 0.68 18.36 -12.32
CA SER A 147 -0.24 18.81 -13.38
C SER A 147 -0.84 17.68 -14.23
N ALA A 148 -0.32 16.46 -14.13
CA ALA A 148 -0.80 15.33 -14.91
C ALA A 148 -2.00 14.63 -14.26
N PRO A 149 -2.85 13.95 -15.05
CA PRO A 149 -3.95 13.15 -14.51
C PRO A 149 -3.47 12.06 -13.54
N PRO A 150 -4.29 11.66 -12.54
CA PRO A 150 -3.91 10.68 -11.50
C PRO A 150 -3.24 9.42 -12.03
N ARG A 151 -3.82 8.82 -13.06
CA ARG A 151 -3.31 7.59 -13.65
C ARG A 151 -1.93 7.76 -14.27
N GLU A 152 -1.73 8.85 -14.99
CA GLU A 152 -0.45 9.18 -15.64
C GLU A 152 0.64 9.46 -14.60
N ARG A 153 0.30 10.15 -13.50
CA ARG A 153 1.23 10.37 -12.38
C ARG A 153 1.74 9.06 -11.77
N LEU A 154 0.83 8.11 -11.50
CA LEU A 154 1.21 6.79 -10.98
C LEU A 154 2.08 6.01 -11.99
N GLU A 155 1.76 6.09 -13.29
CA GLU A 155 2.55 5.45 -14.35
C GLU A 155 3.95 6.06 -14.47
N MET A 156 4.07 7.40 -14.48
CA MET A 156 5.37 8.08 -14.49
C MET A 156 6.24 7.66 -13.30
N ALA A 157 5.64 7.60 -12.11
CA ALA A 157 6.34 7.20 -10.89
C ALA A 157 6.83 5.75 -10.91
N LEU A 158 5.99 4.82 -11.38
CA LEU A 158 6.36 3.40 -11.50
C LEU A 158 7.38 3.17 -12.63
N ASN A 159 7.27 3.86 -13.76
CA ASN A 159 8.25 3.80 -14.84
C ASN A 159 9.62 4.33 -14.39
N ALA A 160 9.65 5.46 -13.68
CA ALA A 160 10.88 6.00 -13.10
C ALA A 160 11.49 5.00 -12.10
N ALA A 161 10.67 4.44 -11.21
CA ALA A 161 11.12 3.44 -10.24
C ALA A 161 11.65 2.16 -10.93
N GLU A 162 10.99 1.65 -11.96
CA GLU A 162 11.48 0.51 -12.76
C GLU A 162 12.82 0.79 -13.45
N ARG A 163 12.99 2.01 -13.97
CA ARG A 163 14.24 2.40 -14.66
C ARG A 163 15.44 2.40 -13.72
N PHE A 164 15.25 2.88 -12.49
CA PHE A 164 16.34 3.19 -11.56
C PHE A 164 16.41 2.27 -10.34
N SER A 165 15.46 1.34 -10.15
CA SER A 165 15.49 0.34 -9.09
C SER A 165 15.46 -1.07 -9.67
N ALA A 166 16.49 -1.87 -9.37
CA ALA A 166 16.55 -3.28 -9.79
C ALA A 166 15.42 -4.15 -9.19
N GLY A 167 14.74 -3.65 -8.16
CA GLY A 167 13.67 -4.35 -7.45
C GLY A 167 12.26 -4.05 -7.94
N VAL A 168 12.10 -3.33 -9.05
CA VAL A 168 10.82 -2.88 -9.58
C VAL A 168 10.71 -3.34 -11.03
N ARG A 169 9.57 -3.95 -11.39
CA ARG A 169 9.35 -4.48 -12.75
C ARG A 169 7.87 -4.46 -13.12
N GLY A 170 7.59 -4.05 -14.35
CA GLY A 170 6.27 -4.23 -14.94
C GLY A 170 5.86 -5.71 -15.11
N PRO A 171 4.62 -6.00 -15.52
CA PRO A 171 3.55 -5.05 -15.76
C PRO A 171 3.11 -4.35 -14.47
N PHE A 172 2.59 -3.14 -14.60
CA PHE A 172 2.04 -2.40 -13.46
C PHE A 172 0.55 -2.67 -13.33
N HIS A 173 0.09 -2.77 -12.08
CA HIS A 173 -1.32 -2.92 -11.75
C HIS A 173 -1.79 -1.72 -10.96
N PHE A 174 -3.01 -1.28 -11.24
CA PHE A 174 -3.58 -0.11 -10.61
C PHE A 174 -5.06 -0.36 -10.31
N GLU A 175 -5.50 0.23 -9.22
CA GLU A 175 -6.90 0.22 -8.80
C GLU A 175 -7.26 1.62 -8.29
N THR A 176 -8.54 1.94 -8.39
CA THR A 176 -9.13 3.17 -7.87
C THR A 176 -10.22 2.81 -6.87
N LEU A 177 -10.29 3.58 -5.79
CA LEU A 177 -11.37 3.55 -4.82
C LEU A 177 -12.01 4.94 -4.78
N ASP A 178 -13.21 5.02 -5.33
CA ASP A 178 -14.04 6.22 -5.25
C ASP A 178 -14.62 6.36 -3.85
N LEU A 179 -14.83 7.59 -3.38
CA LEU A 179 -15.61 7.81 -2.17
C LEU A 179 -17.04 7.31 -2.43
N ALA A 180 -17.54 6.41 -1.57
CA ALA A 180 -18.93 6.02 -1.63
C ALA A 180 -19.82 7.27 -1.45
N ALA A 181 -20.77 7.44 -2.37
CA ALA A 181 -21.75 8.53 -2.35
C ALA A 181 -22.63 8.50 -1.10
#